data_AF-A0A917VAK3-F1
#
_entry.id   AF-A0A917VAK3-F1
#
_cell.length_a   1.000
_cell.length_b   1.000
_cell.length_c   1.000
_cell.angle_alpha   90.00
_cell.angle_beta   90.00
_cell.angle_gamma   90.00
#
_symmetry.space_group_name_H-M   'P 1'
#
loop_
_entity.id
_entity.type
_entity.pdbx_description
1 polymer ?
#
loop_
_entity_poly.entity_id
_entity_poly.type
_entity_poly.pdbx_seq_one_letter_code
_entity_poly.pdbx_strand_id
1 'polypeptide(L)'
;MTHAPDERPDLPEYMTWEELEQLPEDIASCIELWDGRVVWARRGPGEHQEASNLMWSELRRDAKRAMANEPERCWQVRTETNVFFGHHGKSDFVTPDFMVHRCLDKAYAHVRADDAVLVGEVLSPSNTAAEMDAKRAKYAAAGIPWYWEVTLHPRRSEIAYVQAYGLASATGTLPAGVSPLHKANYLLADAWSPNDSTHIAIDFPFPISIPWTELSL
;
A
#
# COMPACT_ATOMS: atom_id res chain seq x y z
N MET A 1 22.34 21.33 4.85
CA MET A 1 21.78 22.05 6.01
C MET A 1 20.63 21.20 6.48
N THR A 2 20.72 20.64 7.68
CA THR A 2 19.67 19.80 8.27
C THR A 2 18.53 20.71 8.72
N HIS A 3 17.38 20.64 8.04
CA HIS A 3 16.17 21.28 8.53
C HIS A 3 15.80 20.69 9.89
N ALA A 4 15.35 21.56 10.81
CA ALA A 4 14.90 21.13 12.12
C ALA A 4 13.67 20.19 11.97
N PRO A 5 13.49 19.16 12.82
CA PRO A 5 12.51 18.09 12.59
C PRO A 5 11.02 18.49 12.64
N ASP A 6 10.68 19.75 12.88
CA ASP A 6 9.33 20.12 13.35
C ASP A 6 8.69 21.34 12.64
N GLU A 7 9.36 21.92 11.64
CA GLU A 7 8.77 23.00 10.84
C GLU A 7 8.46 22.47 9.44
N ARG A 8 7.23 21.96 9.27
CA ARG A 8 6.74 21.65 7.91
C ARG A 8 6.76 22.95 7.12
N PRO A 9 7.46 23.00 5.97
CA PRO A 9 7.45 24.18 5.12
C PRO A 9 6.00 24.53 4.74
N ASP A 10 5.72 25.82 4.64
CA ASP A 10 4.45 26.31 4.10
C ASP A 10 4.41 26.02 2.59
N LEU A 11 3.73 24.93 2.24
CA LEU A 11 3.56 24.46 0.87
C LEU A 11 2.16 24.82 0.38
N PRO A 12 1.98 25.07 -0.93
CA PRO A 12 0.66 25.31 -1.49
C PRO A 12 -0.27 24.11 -1.24
N GLU A 13 -1.58 24.36 -1.12
CA GLU A 13 -2.57 23.29 -0.95
C GLU A 13 -2.57 22.31 -2.14
N TYR A 14 -2.23 22.79 -3.34
CA TYR A 14 -2.12 22.02 -4.56
C TYR A 14 -0.78 22.25 -5.25
N MET A 15 -0.24 21.18 -5.85
CA MET A 15 1.04 21.14 -6.52
C MET A 15 1.04 20.09 -7.64
N THR A 16 1.78 20.36 -8.70
CA THR A 16 2.06 19.41 -9.79
C THR A 16 3.23 18.48 -9.42
N TRP A 17 3.36 17.37 -10.13
CA TRP A 17 4.53 16.50 -9.99
C TRP A 17 5.84 17.25 -10.27
N GLU A 18 5.86 18.10 -11.30
CA GLU A 18 7.04 18.86 -11.69
C GLU A 18 7.50 19.85 -10.61
N GLU A 19 6.55 20.47 -9.90
CA GLU A 19 6.83 21.34 -8.76
C GLU A 19 7.33 20.54 -7.54
N LEU A 20 6.75 19.36 -7.29
CA LEU A 20 7.20 18.45 -6.23
C LEU A 20 8.65 18.01 -6.44
N GLU A 21 9.04 17.73 -7.68
CA GLU A 21 10.43 17.37 -8.05
C GLU A 21 11.44 18.49 -7.81
N GLN A 22 11.00 19.75 -7.68
CA GLN A 22 11.89 20.87 -7.35
C GLN A 22 12.09 21.03 -5.83
N LEU A 23 11.33 20.32 -5.00
CA LEU A 23 11.51 20.38 -3.54
C LEU A 23 12.77 19.60 -3.11
N PRO A 24 13.36 19.97 -1.97
CA PRO A 24 14.39 19.14 -1.33
C PRO A 24 13.87 17.71 -1.09
N GLU A 25 14.73 16.71 -1.32
CA GLU A 25 14.33 15.30 -1.30
C GLU A 25 13.79 14.82 0.06
N ASP A 26 14.31 15.38 1.16
CA ASP A 26 13.82 15.14 2.51
C ASP A 26 12.38 15.63 2.73
N ILE A 27 11.98 16.70 2.03
CA ILE A 27 10.62 17.23 2.02
C ILE A 27 9.74 16.44 1.04
N ALA A 28 10.19 16.27 -0.21
CA ALA A 28 9.44 15.60 -1.26
C ALA A 28 9.08 14.16 -0.89
N SER A 29 9.99 13.43 -0.22
CA SER A 29 9.76 12.06 0.25
C SER A 29 8.69 11.94 1.34
N CYS A 30 8.25 13.05 1.94
CA CYS A 30 7.20 13.07 2.95
C CYS A 30 5.85 13.55 2.36
N ILE A 31 5.74 13.66 1.04
CA ILE A 31 4.56 14.20 0.36
C ILE A 31 4.00 13.17 -0.63
N GLU A 32 2.69 12.94 -0.52
CA GLU A 32 1.86 12.33 -1.55
C GLU A 32 1.03 13.44 -2.24
N LEU A 33 0.73 13.26 -3.53
CA LEU A 33 -0.19 14.14 -4.25
C LEU A 33 -1.50 13.39 -4.52
N TRP A 34 -2.61 13.87 -3.97
CA TRP A 34 -3.93 13.27 -4.20
C TRP A 34 -4.71 14.16 -5.16
N ASP A 35 -4.63 13.83 -6.46
CA ASP A 35 -5.13 14.68 -7.55
C ASP A 35 -4.63 16.13 -7.46
N GLY A 36 -3.32 16.27 -7.27
CA GLY A 36 -2.60 17.53 -7.11
C GLY A 36 -2.63 18.09 -5.69
N ARG A 37 -3.53 17.62 -4.80
CA ARG A 37 -3.57 18.08 -3.41
C ARG A 37 -2.35 17.57 -2.64
N VAL A 38 -1.65 18.46 -1.95
CA VAL A 38 -0.50 18.12 -1.11
C VAL A 38 -0.97 17.41 0.17
N VAL A 39 -0.52 16.17 0.36
CA VAL A 39 -0.81 15.36 1.54
C VAL A 39 0.50 14.93 2.19
N TRP A 40 0.66 15.22 3.48
CA TRP A 40 1.85 14.84 4.25
C TRP A 40 1.76 13.37 4.66
N ALA A 41 2.61 12.53 4.07
CA ALA A 41 2.83 11.17 4.52
C ALA A 41 3.59 11.20 5.85
N ARG A 42 3.01 10.59 6.88
CA ARG A 42 3.66 10.48 8.19
C ARG A 42 4.64 9.31 8.15
N ARG A 43 5.87 9.53 8.62
CA ARG A 43 6.79 8.42 8.89
C ARG A 43 6.35 7.73 10.18
N GLY A 44 6.03 6.44 10.08
CA GLY A 44 5.74 5.60 11.25
C GLY A 44 6.99 5.38 12.14
N PRO A 45 6.81 4.75 13.31
CA PRO A 45 7.93 4.34 14.17
C PRO A 45 8.83 3.30 13.48
N GLY A 46 9.99 2.96 14.06
CA GLY A 46 10.92 2.01 13.44
C GLY A 46 10.28 0.65 13.11
N GLU A 47 9.42 0.17 14.01
CA GLU A 47 8.63 -1.06 13.88
C GLU A 47 7.74 -1.07 12.64
N HIS A 48 7.28 0.09 12.18
CA HIS A 48 6.52 0.21 10.93
C HIS A 48 7.38 -0.19 9.74
N GLN A 49 8.60 0.34 9.65
CA GLN A 49 9.53 0.03 8.56
C GLN A 49 10.01 -1.42 8.62
N GLU A 50 10.27 -1.93 9.82
CA GLU A 50 10.63 -3.35 9.99
C GLU A 50 9.50 -4.26 9.50
N ALA A 51 8.25 -4.00 9.88
CA ALA A 51 7.11 -4.78 9.39
C ALA A 51 6.95 -4.70 7.86
N SER A 52 7.09 -3.52 7.26
CA SER A 52 7.07 -3.34 5.80
C SER A 52 8.15 -4.17 5.09
N ASN A 53 9.36 -4.19 5.66
CA ASN A 53 10.49 -4.94 5.12
C ASN A 53 10.32 -6.45 5.24
N LEU A 54 9.79 -6.94 6.36
CA LEU A 54 9.49 -8.36 6.57
C LEU A 54 8.41 -8.82 5.57
N MET A 55 7.34 -8.06 5.43
CA MET A 55 6.29 -8.33 4.43
C MET A 55 6.86 -8.37 3.01
N TRP A 56 7.71 -7.41 2.65
CA TRP A 56 8.39 -7.40 1.37
C TRP A 56 9.25 -8.65 1.14
N SER A 57 10.05 -9.04 2.13
CA SER A 57 10.95 -10.19 2.03
C SER A 57 10.17 -11.48 1.75
N GLU A 58 9.10 -11.69 2.53
CA GLU A 58 8.29 -12.90 2.49
C GLU A 58 7.44 -12.97 1.21
N LEU A 59 6.79 -11.88 0.82
CA LEU A 59 6.08 -11.79 -0.46
C LEU A 59 7.03 -11.99 -1.63
N ARG A 60 8.27 -11.46 -1.56
CA ARG A 60 9.27 -11.65 -2.62
C ARG A 60 9.72 -13.10 -2.74
N ARG A 61 9.88 -13.80 -1.61
CA ARG A 61 10.20 -15.23 -1.60
C ARG A 61 9.10 -16.03 -2.30
N ASP A 62 7.85 -15.79 -1.93
CA ASP A 62 6.71 -16.55 -2.45
C ASP A 62 6.43 -16.20 -3.92
N ALA A 63 6.59 -14.92 -4.32
CA ALA A 63 6.52 -14.50 -5.72
C ALA A 63 7.56 -15.25 -6.57
N LYS A 64 8.80 -15.38 -6.10
CA LYS A 64 9.85 -16.13 -6.81
C LYS A 64 9.50 -17.61 -6.95
N ARG A 65 8.95 -18.21 -5.89
CA ARG A 65 8.52 -19.61 -5.91
C ARG A 65 7.38 -19.83 -6.90
N ALA A 66 6.39 -18.93 -6.92
CA ALA A 66 5.29 -18.97 -7.86
C ALA A 66 5.78 -18.85 -9.31
N MET A 67 6.66 -17.88 -9.61
CA MET A 67 7.23 -17.71 -10.96
C MET A 67 8.10 -18.89 -11.41
N ALA A 68 8.67 -19.68 -10.49
CA ALA A 68 9.38 -20.91 -10.87
C ALA A 68 8.42 -22.00 -11.38
N ASN A 69 7.15 -21.98 -10.95
CA ASN A 69 6.11 -22.91 -11.37
C ASN A 69 5.29 -22.39 -12.57
N GLU A 70 5.13 -21.07 -12.69
CA GLU A 70 4.37 -20.36 -13.74
C GLU A 70 5.26 -19.26 -14.37
N PRO A 71 6.25 -19.61 -15.21
CA PRO A 71 7.25 -18.67 -15.73
C PRO A 71 6.69 -17.62 -16.70
N GLU A 72 5.48 -17.80 -17.20
CA GLU A 72 4.76 -16.81 -18.00
C GLU A 72 4.22 -15.64 -17.16
N ARG A 73 4.12 -15.81 -15.84
CA ARG A 73 3.78 -14.72 -14.91
C ARG A 73 5.05 -14.07 -14.40
N CYS A 74 4.99 -12.76 -14.21
CA CYS A 74 6.13 -11.99 -13.72
C CYS A 74 5.68 -11.00 -12.65
N TRP A 75 6.19 -11.18 -11.43
CA TRP A 75 5.86 -10.40 -10.25
C TRP A 75 7.11 -9.73 -9.67
N GLN A 76 6.96 -8.47 -9.26
CA GLN A 76 7.96 -7.73 -8.51
C GLN A 76 7.35 -7.20 -7.21
N VAL A 77 8.15 -7.24 -6.15
CA VAL A 77 7.74 -6.75 -4.81
C VAL A 77 8.60 -5.55 -4.46
N ARG A 78 7.97 -4.49 -3.95
CA ARG A 78 8.59 -3.20 -3.61
C ARG A 78 8.10 -2.71 -2.25
N THR A 79 8.91 -1.87 -1.63
CA THR A 79 8.56 -1.00 -0.50
C THR A 79 8.79 0.45 -0.93
N GLU A 80 8.16 1.40 -0.22
CA GLU A 80 8.40 2.84 -0.39
C GLU A 80 8.37 3.34 -1.85
N THR A 81 7.50 2.73 -2.67
CA THR A 81 7.41 3.04 -4.11
C THR A 81 6.05 3.62 -4.41
N ASN A 82 5.99 4.72 -5.17
CA ASN A 82 4.73 5.38 -5.51
C ASN A 82 3.91 4.54 -6.50
N VAL A 83 2.60 4.47 -6.26
CA VAL A 83 1.62 3.98 -7.24
C VAL A 83 0.86 5.17 -7.80
N PHE A 84 0.98 5.39 -9.11
CA PHE A 84 0.34 6.52 -9.77
C PHE A 84 -1.01 6.10 -10.37
N PHE A 85 -2.06 6.88 -10.07
CA PHE A 85 -3.44 6.62 -10.48
C PHE A 85 -3.82 7.28 -11.80
N GLY A 86 -3.16 8.39 -12.16
CA GLY A 86 -3.40 9.05 -13.44
C GLY A 86 -2.90 8.21 -14.62
N HIS A 87 -3.68 8.13 -15.71
CA HIS A 87 -3.25 7.44 -16.94
C HIS A 87 -2.02 8.09 -17.61
N HIS A 88 -1.89 9.42 -17.49
CA HIS A 88 -0.80 10.18 -18.11
C HIS A 88 -0.05 11.09 -17.14
N GLY A 89 -0.72 11.57 -16.07
CA GLY A 89 -0.12 12.47 -15.07
C GLY A 89 0.53 11.71 -13.91
N LYS A 90 1.36 12.42 -13.14
CA LYS A 90 1.99 11.91 -11.91
C LYS A 90 1.54 12.66 -10.65
N SER A 91 0.62 13.61 -10.78
CA SER A 91 0.09 14.40 -9.67
C SER A 91 -1.01 13.67 -8.87
N ASP A 92 -1.30 12.40 -9.17
CA ASP A 92 -2.18 11.58 -8.33
C ASP A 92 -1.48 10.26 -8.01
N PHE A 93 -0.95 10.15 -6.80
CA PHE A 93 -0.26 8.97 -6.30
C PHE A 93 -0.34 8.86 -4.77
N VAL A 94 -0.10 7.65 -4.31
CA VAL A 94 0.16 7.32 -2.90
C VAL A 94 1.35 6.38 -2.82
N THR A 95 1.93 6.25 -1.64
CA THR A 95 3.07 5.38 -1.38
C THR A 95 2.63 4.29 -0.40
N PRO A 96 2.25 3.09 -0.88
CA PRO A 96 2.01 1.96 0.02
C PRO A 96 3.32 1.51 0.65
N ASP A 97 3.21 0.92 1.83
CA ASP A 97 4.35 0.43 2.60
C ASP A 97 5.01 -0.77 1.94
N PHE A 98 4.20 -1.63 1.34
CA PHE A 98 4.65 -2.70 0.45
C PHE A 98 3.66 -2.91 -0.69
N MET A 99 4.15 -3.44 -1.80
CA MET A 99 3.30 -3.76 -2.95
C MET A 99 3.83 -4.97 -3.72
N VAL A 100 2.93 -5.56 -4.50
CA VAL A 100 3.27 -6.48 -5.57
C VAL A 100 2.70 -5.96 -6.88
N HIS A 101 3.52 -5.91 -7.92
CA HIS A 101 3.13 -5.45 -9.25
C HIS A 101 3.65 -6.39 -10.35
N ARG A 102 3.04 -6.34 -11.53
CA ARG A 102 3.54 -7.02 -12.73
C ARG A 102 4.87 -6.42 -13.16
N CYS A 103 5.72 -7.22 -13.77
CA CYS A 103 6.96 -6.71 -14.36
C CYS A 103 6.66 -5.64 -15.42
N LEU A 104 7.41 -4.55 -15.37
CA LEU A 104 7.25 -3.42 -16.29
C LEU A 104 8.15 -3.59 -17.51
N ASP A 105 7.66 -3.16 -18.67
CA ASP A 105 8.38 -3.31 -19.96
C ASP A 105 9.64 -2.43 -20.08
N LYS A 106 9.74 -1.39 -19.24
CA LYS A 106 10.85 -0.42 -19.28
C LYS A 106 11.56 -0.36 -17.94
N ALA A 107 12.89 -0.26 -18.00
CA ALA A 107 13.69 0.06 -16.82
C ALA A 107 13.30 1.44 -16.27
N TYR A 108 13.29 1.57 -14.94
CA TYR A 108 12.93 2.81 -14.21
C TYR A 108 11.52 3.33 -14.52
N ALA A 109 10.63 2.50 -15.06
CA ALA A 109 9.22 2.86 -15.20
C ALA A 109 8.57 3.04 -13.82
N HIS A 110 7.72 4.06 -13.74
CA HIS A 110 6.85 4.25 -12.58
C HIS A 110 5.76 3.18 -12.55
N VAL A 111 5.42 2.69 -11.37
CA VAL A 111 4.33 1.73 -11.18
C VAL A 111 3.00 2.45 -11.33
N ARG A 112 2.16 2.02 -12.29
CA ARG A 112 0.78 2.49 -12.41
C ARG A 112 -0.15 1.57 -11.64
N ALA A 113 -1.33 2.07 -11.27
CA ALA A 113 -2.34 1.25 -10.61
C ALA A 113 -2.69 -0.03 -11.39
N ASP A 114 -2.76 0.05 -12.72
CA ASP A 114 -3.04 -1.12 -13.58
C ASP A 114 -1.95 -2.21 -13.49
N ASP A 115 -0.71 -1.85 -13.11
CA ASP A 115 0.40 -2.78 -12.91
C ASP A 115 0.35 -3.46 -11.52
N ALA A 116 -0.18 -2.74 -10.52
CA ALA A 116 -0.26 -3.21 -9.15
C ALA A 116 -1.33 -4.30 -8.99
N VAL A 117 -0.97 -5.39 -8.32
CA VAL A 117 -1.89 -6.50 -8.00
C VAL A 117 -2.19 -6.63 -6.52
N LEU A 118 -1.30 -6.11 -5.68
CA LEU A 118 -1.45 -6.05 -4.23
C LEU A 118 -0.78 -4.77 -3.72
N VAL A 119 -1.45 -4.02 -2.86
CA VAL A 119 -0.85 -2.93 -2.08
C VAL A 119 -1.15 -3.15 -0.60
N GLY A 120 -0.21 -2.81 0.27
CA GLY A 120 -0.30 -3.04 1.69
C GLY A 120 0.11 -1.83 2.51
N GLU A 121 -0.59 -1.63 3.62
CA GLU A 121 -0.33 -0.55 4.58
C GLU A 121 -0.12 -1.15 5.97
N VAL A 122 0.88 -0.64 6.69
CA VAL A 122 1.21 -0.99 8.06
C VAL A 122 0.55 0.05 8.97
N LEU A 123 -0.44 -0.39 9.73
CA LEU A 123 -1.20 0.48 10.62
C LEU A 123 -0.46 0.65 11.94
N SER A 124 -0.07 1.90 12.20
CA SER A 124 0.50 2.35 13.47
C SER A 124 -0.50 3.24 14.22
N PRO A 125 -0.30 3.47 15.54
CA PRO A 125 -1.16 4.38 16.31
C PRO A 125 -1.23 5.82 15.77
N SER A 126 -0.30 6.22 14.89
CA SER A 126 -0.28 7.56 14.29
C SER A 126 -1.15 7.72 13.03
N ASN A 127 -1.63 6.61 12.44
CA ASN A 127 -2.53 6.66 11.29
C ASN A 127 -3.94 6.99 11.76
N THR A 128 -4.61 7.97 11.12
CA THR A 128 -6.02 8.22 11.40
C THR A 128 -6.92 7.33 10.55
N ALA A 129 -8.07 6.91 11.09
CA ALA A 129 -9.04 6.10 10.34
C ALA A 129 -9.47 6.78 9.03
N ALA A 130 -9.67 8.11 9.05
CA ALA A 130 -10.05 8.87 7.87
C ALA A 130 -8.96 8.89 6.77
N GLU A 131 -7.69 9.01 7.15
CA GLU A 131 -6.56 8.93 6.18
C GLU A 131 -6.51 7.53 5.55
N MET A 132 -6.66 6.47 6.34
CA MET A 132 -6.63 5.10 5.84
C MET A 132 -7.83 4.76 4.96
N ASP A 133 -9.03 5.19 5.35
CA ASP A 133 -10.25 5.01 4.55
C ASP A 133 -10.13 5.72 3.19
N ALA A 134 -9.55 6.92 3.17
CA ALA A 134 -9.32 7.66 1.93
C ALA A 134 -8.28 6.97 1.03
N LYS A 135 -7.14 6.51 1.58
CA LYS A 135 -6.14 5.73 0.83
C LYS A 135 -6.76 4.44 0.25
N ARG A 136 -7.46 3.67 1.09
CA ARG A 136 -8.17 2.45 0.71
C ARG A 136 -9.16 2.71 -0.43
N ALA A 137 -9.94 3.79 -0.35
CA ALA A 137 -10.88 4.17 -1.40
C ALA A 137 -10.17 4.54 -2.73
N LYS A 138 -9.01 5.19 -2.68
CA LYS A 138 -8.20 5.49 -3.88
C LYS A 138 -7.68 4.21 -4.54
N TYR A 139 -7.12 3.28 -3.78
CA TYR A 139 -6.69 1.97 -4.30
C TYR A 139 -7.84 1.21 -4.95
N ALA A 140 -9.01 1.18 -4.30
CA ALA A 140 -10.19 0.51 -4.83
C ALA A 140 -10.70 1.16 -6.12
N ALA A 141 -10.79 2.50 -6.14
CA ALA A 141 -11.20 3.25 -7.32
C ALA A 141 -10.25 3.05 -8.50
N ALA A 142 -8.96 2.82 -8.22
CA ALA A 142 -7.94 2.52 -9.20
C ALA A 142 -7.91 1.06 -9.65
N GLY A 143 -8.78 0.20 -9.10
CA GLY A 143 -8.94 -1.18 -9.56
C GLY A 143 -7.88 -2.17 -9.07
N ILE A 144 -7.09 -1.81 -8.05
CA ILE A 144 -6.05 -2.72 -7.52
C ILE A 144 -6.73 -3.93 -6.86
N PRO A 145 -6.46 -5.18 -7.29
CA PRO A 145 -7.20 -6.36 -6.84
C PRO A 145 -7.13 -6.66 -5.35
N TRP A 146 -5.97 -6.48 -4.71
CA TRP A 146 -5.75 -6.83 -3.30
C TRP A 146 -5.26 -5.63 -2.50
N TYR A 147 -5.87 -5.42 -1.34
CA TYR A 147 -5.43 -4.47 -0.34
C TYR A 147 -5.17 -5.19 0.98
N TRP A 148 -4.01 -4.99 1.58
CA TRP A 148 -3.61 -5.63 2.83
C TRP A 148 -3.39 -4.60 3.93
N GLU A 149 -3.81 -4.94 5.14
CA GLU A 149 -3.53 -4.15 6.34
C GLU A 149 -2.76 -5.00 7.33
N VAL A 150 -1.62 -4.48 7.80
CA VAL A 150 -0.79 -5.09 8.82
C VAL A 150 -0.87 -4.23 10.07
N THR A 151 -1.54 -4.71 11.10
CA THR A 151 -1.72 -3.93 12.32
C THR A 151 -0.64 -4.27 13.33
N LEU A 152 0.10 -3.25 13.77
CA LEU A 152 1.08 -3.41 14.85
C LEU A 152 0.41 -3.44 16.22
N HIS A 153 0.98 -4.20 17.14
CA HIS A 153 0.51 -4.20 18.52
C HIS A 153 0.84 -2.85 19.19
N PRO A 154 -0.10 -2.18 19.88
CA PRO A 154 0.08 -0.81 20.37
C PRO A 154 1.13 -0.65 21.50
N ARG A 155 1.66 -1.75 22.03
CA ARG A 155 2.59 -1.77 23.18
C ARG A 155 3.74 -2.79 23.06
N ARG A 156 3.76 -3.58 21.98
CA ARG A 156 4.74 -4.66 21.79
C ARG A 156 5.27 -4.51 20.37
N SER A 157 6.58 -4.71 20.20
CA SER A 157 7.20 -4.75 18.87
C SER A 157 6.82 -6.08 18.21
N GLU A 158 5.59 -6.17 17.72
CA GLU A 158 5.07 -7.33 17.00
C GLU A 158 3.90 -6.92 16.09
N ILE A 159 3.65 -7.74 15.08
CA ILE A 159 2.42 -7.68 14.29
C ILE A 159 1.29 -8.35 15.08
N ALA A 160 0.20 -7.61 15.31
CA ALA A 160 -0.96 -8.11 16.04
C ALA A 160 -1.87 -8.97 15.15
N TYR A 161 -2.14 -8.51 13.93
CA TYR A 161 -2.92 -9.24 12.93
C TYR A 161 -2.69 -8.67 11.52
N VAL A 162 -2.99 -9.48 10.51
CA VAL A 162 -2.97 -9.11 9.10
C VAL A 162 -4.34 -9.37 8.51
N GLN A 163 -4.85 -8.43 7.71
CA GLN A 163 -6.11 -8.56 6.99
C GLN A 163 -5.87 -8.43 5.49
N ALA A 164 -6.47 -9.34 4.72
CA ALA A 164 -6.49 -9.27 3.27
C ALA A 164 -7.89 -8.91 2.80
N TYR A 165 -7.96 -7.89 1.94
CA TYR A 165 -9.19 -7.45 1.32
C TYR A 165 -9.13 -7.63 -0.20
N GLY A 166 -10.20 -8.19 -0.76
CA GLY A 166 -10.38 -8.35 -2.20
C GLY A 166 -11.25 -7.24 -2.79
N LEU A 167 -10.91 -6.76 -3.97
CA LEU A 167 -11.66 -5.72 -4.67
C LEU A 167 -13.06 -6.24 -5.07
N ALA A 168 -14.10 -5.53 -4.63
CA ALA A 168 -15.46 -5.69 -5.10
C ALA A 168 -15.77 -4.60 -6.13
N SER A 169 -15.68 -4.97 -7.41
CA SER A 169 -16.02 -4.10 -8.54
C SER A 169 -17.53 -3.99 -8.78
N ALA A 170 -18.34 -4.85 -8.17
CA ALA A 170 -19.80 -4.77 -8.20
C ALA A 170 -20.32 -4.27 -6.85
N THR A 171 -21.08 -3.19 -6.88
CA THR A 171 -21.88 -2.79 -5.72
C THR A 171 -23.06 -3.76 -5.61
N GLY A 172 -23.26 -4.34 -4.44
CA GLY A 172 -24.48 -5.11 -4.16
C GLY A 172 -25.73 -4.26 -4.38
N THR A 173 -26.91 -4.88 -4.47
CA THR A 173 -28.16 -4.16 -4.67
C THR A 173 -28.39 -3.17 -3.53
N LEU A 174 -28.38 -1.87 -3.84
CA LEU A 174 -28.71 -0.81 -2.89
C LEU A 174 -30.20 -0.43 -3.02
N PRO A 175 -30.85 0.02 -1.93
CA PRO A 175 -32.21 0.53 -1.99
C PRO A 175 -32.36 1.67 -3.00
N ALA A 176 -33.56 1.79 -3.58
CA ALA A 176 -33.85 2.88 -4.52
C ALA A 176 -33.55 4.25 -3.89
N GLY A 177 -32.78 5.08 -4.60
CA GLY A 177 -32.36 6.40 -4.13
C GLY A 177 -31.05 6.42 -3.34
N VAL A 178 -30.45 5.27 -3.03
CA VAL A 178 -29.14 5.20 -2.36
C VAL A 178 -28.03 5.02 -3.41
N SER A 179 -27.05 5.92 -3.39
CA SER A 179 -25.85 5.82 -4.22
C SER A 179 -24.64 5.50 -3.34
N PRO A 180 -23.75 4.58 -3.77
CA PRO A 180 -22.54 4.29 -3.02
C PRO A 180 -21.61 5.50 -3.07
N LEU A 181 -20.91 5.78 -1.97
CA LEU A 181 -19.92 6.85 -1.91
C LEU A 181 -18.74 6.57 -2.85
N HIS A 182 -18.31 5.30 -2.92
CA HIS A 182 -17.23 4.83 -3.80
C HIS A 182 -17.76 3.80 -4.80
N LYS A 183 -17.35 3.94 -6.07
CA LYS A 183 -17.76 3.05 -7.16
C LYS A 183 -17.22 1.62 -7.01
N ALA A 184 -16.09 1.48 -6.34
CA ALA A 184 -15.46 0.21 -6.00
C ALA A 184 -15.06 0.23 -4.53
N ASN A 185 -15.12 -0.91 -3.87
CA ASN A 185 -14.79 -1.06 -2.46
C ASN A 185 -14.02 -2.36 -2.26
N TYR A 186 -13.34 -2.46 -1.12
CA TYR A 186 -12.69 -3.68 -0.67
C TYR A 186 -13.60 -4.46 0.28
N LEU A 187 -13.62 -5.79 0.15
CA LEU A 187 -14.29 -6.69 1.09
C LEU A 187 -13.25 -7.52 1.81
N LEU A 188 -13.41 -7.66 3.14
CA LEU A 188 -12.53 -8.52 3.93
C LEU A 188 -12.64 -9.96 3.42
N ALA A 189 -11.55 -10.45 2.86
CA ALA A 189 -11.47 -11.79 2.28
C ALA A 189 -10.88 -12.79 3.29
N ASP A 190 -9.91 -12.35 4.09
CA ASP A 190 -9.30 -13.17 5.13
C ASP A 190 -8.62 -12.30 6.21
N ALA A 191 -8.37 -12.89 7.37
CA ALA A 191 -7.68 -12.27 8.49
C ALA A 191 -6.92 -13.31 9.31
N TRP A 192 -5.69 -13.00 9.69
CA TRP A 192 -4.80 -13.88 10.45
C TRP A 192 -4.22 -13.17 11.66
N SER A 193 -4.07 -13.91 12.76
CA SER A 193 -3.31 -13.48 13.94
C SER A 193 -2.34 -14.58 14.38
N PRO A 194 -1.24 -14.24 15.08
CA PRO A 194 -0.35 -15.23 15.68
C PRO A 194 -1.02 -16.15 16.70
N ASN A 195 -2.17 -15.76 17.25
CA ASN A 195 -2.93 -16.54 18.22
C ASN A 195 -3.87 -17.56 17.55
N ASP A 196 -4.32 -17.27 16.33
CA ASP A 196 -5.38 -18.04 15.65
C ASP A 196 -4.86 -18.86 14.46
N SER A 197 -3.60 -18.66 14.06
CA SER A 197 -2.99 -19.30 12.89
C SER A 197 -1.49 -19.51 13.07
N THR A 198 -0.90 -20.49 12.38
CA THR A 198 0.56 -20.70 12.38
C THR A 198 1.28 -19.90 11.29
N HIS A 199 0.55 -19.44 10.28
CA HIS A 199 1.05 -18.69 9.14
C HIS A 199 -0.11 -17.93 8.47
N ILE A 200 0.24 -16.90 7.70
CA ILE A 200 -0.65 -16.24 6.75
C ILE A 200 -0.69 -17.10 5.48
N ALA A 201 -1.88 -17.44 4.98
CA ALA A 201 -2.03 -18.28 3.79
C ALA A 201 -3.17 -17.81 2.88
N ILE A 202 -2.86 -17.54 1.62
CA ILE A 202 -3.86 -17.21 0.59
C ILE A 202 -3.31 -17.53 -0.80
N ASP A 203 -4.17 -18.01 -1.71
CA ASP A 203 -3.75 -18.44 -3.06
C ASP A 203 -3.61 -17.29 -4.08
N PHE A 204 -3.81 -16.04 -3.65
CA PHE A 204 -3.86 -14.87 -4.52
C PHE A 204 -2.97 -13.72 -4.01
N PRO A 205 -2.37 -12.91 -4.91
CA PRO A 205 -2.37 -13.02 -6.37
C PRO A 205 -1.56 -14.21 -6.92
N PHE A 206 -0.82 -14.87 -6.06
CA PHE A 206 -0.17 -16.17 -6.22
C PHE A 206 -0.18 -16.87 -4.85
N PRO A 207 0.20 -18.15 -4.75
CA PRO A 207 0.29 -18.83 -3.46
C PRO A 207 1.23 -18.12 -2.50
N ILE A 208 0.67 -17.52 -1.45
CA ILE A 208 1.38 -16.85 -0.36
C ILE A 208 1.24 -17.71 0.89
N SER A 209 2.37 -17.99 1.55
CA SER A 209 2.44 -18.74 2.80
C SER A 209 3.56 -18.17 3.66
N ILE A 210 3.22 -17.33 4.63
CA ILE A 210 4.18 -16.59 5.47
C ILE A 210 4.09 -17.07 6.92
N PRO A 211 5.07 -17.84 7.43
CA PRO A 211 5.11 -18.22 8.84
C PRO A 211 5.30 -17.01 9.75
N TRP A 212 4.60 -16.98 10.90
CA TRP A 212 4.78 -15.91 11.88
C TRP A 212 6.21 -15.78 12.42
N THR A 213 6.98 -16.88 12.40
CA THR A 213 8.40 -16.87 12.79
C THR A 213 9.27 -15.99 11.90
N GLU A 214 8.88 -15.79 10.65
CA GLU A 214 9.57 -14.90 9.70
C GLU A 214 9.11 -13.43 9.82
N LEU A 215 8.07 -13.17 10.63
CA LEU A 215 7.47 -11.85 10.86
C LEU A 215 7.77 -11.30 12.26
N SER A 216 8.86 -11.75 12.89
CA SER A 216 9.29 -11.27 14.20
C SER A 216 10.03 -9.93 14.07
N LEU A 217 9.56 -8.89 14.78
CA LEU A 217 10.18 -7.56 14.85
C LEU A 217 11.30 -7.48 15.90
#